data_AF-A0A6A7VKU7-F1
#
_entry.id   AF-A0A6A7VKU7-F1
#
_cell.length_a   1.000
_cell.length_b   1.000
_cell.length_c   1.000
_cell.angle_alpha   90.00
_cell.angle_beta   90.00
_cell.angle_gamma   90.00
#
_symmetry.space_group_name_H-M   'P 1'
#
loop_
_entity.id
_entity.type
_entity.pdbx_description
1 polymer ?
#
loop_
_entity_poly.entity_id
_entity_poly.type
_entity_poly.pdbx_seq_one_letter_code
_entity_poly.pdbx_strand_id
1 'polypeptide(L)'
;MKMKFSIAYAAKWGHALHVELTFAAADGYQDTMDLPMTTRDGYHWEVEMASRQNRHHPFVAVAYCYCVKDAGGKVLRRESLTSARQYVFDESKNFYFQDYWLEEDNPYVEKNAFVLQQVKFTDVKPARLPLFDRTIIFKIHAPKLYEGEAVALLGNHPTLGKWNPAHFLKMQNYHGKDWEISVNVQAIDEPIEYKYVVIDAQTQKLKRWEFGDNRIFGISGNEQAGGQGTPQGEIRVYHQDVYVLHGGEFRIKRVPVHAQFNFDTYIFDLDGTLISSLHDLAASCNYALKLNGMPERTLEEVRMFVGNGVKKLMERAVPGGLENEKFEKTLQDFRKHYMVHNMDNTKPYPDVMEMLEELKNRGKNIAVVSNKFYAATREICRHFFGDLVDVAIGERENIKKKPAPDTVNEALRQLHADRERAVYIGDSDVDVMTAKNSGMPCISVLWGFRDHDFLLAHGASILVSSPLQIL
;
A
#
# COMPACT_ATOMS: atom_id res chain seq x y z
N MET A 1 35.87 18.44 -6.49
CA MET A 1 34.72 17.52 -6.50
C MET A 1 33.82 17.83 -5.34
N LYS A 2 32.56 17.39 -5.39
CA LYS A 2 31.55 17.70 -4.38
C LYS A 2 30.73 16.48 -3.99
N MET A 3 30.09 16.57 -2.83
CA MET A 3 29.10 15.62 -2.34
C MET A 3 27.81 16.38 -2.07
N LYS A 4 26.71 15.97 -2.71
CA LYS A 4 25.38 16.52 -2.48
C LYS A 4 24.49 15.42 -1.91
N PHE A 5 23.81 15.71 -0.81
CA PHE A 5 22.87 14.82 -0.15
C PHE A 5 21.47 15.40 -0.29
N SER A 6 20.51 14.57 -0.66
CA SER A 6 19.10 14.98 -0.82
C SER A 6 18.18 13.90 -0.28
N ILE A 7 17.21 14.28 0.56
CA ILE A 7 16.24 13.36 1.17
C ILE A 7 14.90 14.05 1.39
N ALA A 8 13.81 13.28 1.26
CA ALA A 8 12.47 13.75 1.60
C ALA A 8 12.14 13.51 3.09
N TYR A 9 11.67 14.55 3.77
CA TYR A 9 11.24 14.51 5.17
C TYR A 9 10.23 15.64 5.47
N ALA A 10 9.00 15.28 5.84
CA ALA A 10 8.00 16.22 6.32
C ALA A 10 8.32 16.66 7.76
N ALA A 11 9.06 17.77 7.89
CA ALA A 11 9.48 18.25 9.20
C ALA A 11 8.31 18.88 9.99
N LYS A 12 8.25 18.61 11.30
CA LYS A 12 7.38 19.34 12.22
C LYS A 12 8.03 20.67 12.58
N TRP A 13 7.23 21.63 13.04
CA TRP A 13 7.74 22.92 13.46
C TRP A 13 8.83 22.77 14.54
N GLY A 14 9.97 23.44 14.35
CA GLY A 14 11.14 23.34 15.24
C GLY A 14 12.07 22.15 15.01
N HIS A 15 11.79 21.30 14.02
CA HIS A 15 12.71 20.22 13.61
C HIS A 15 13.74 20.75 12.61
N ALA A 16 15.01 20.37 12.81
CA ALA A 16 16.11 20.58 11.85
C ALA A 16 16.66 19.24 11.40
N LEU A 17 16.82 19.03 10.09
CA LEU A 17 17.42 17.82 9.55
C LEU A 17 18.92 17.99 9.38
N HIS A 18 19.66 16.93 9.71
CA HIS A 18 21.10 16.87 9.63
C HIS A 18 21.54 15.56 8.95
N VAL A 19 22.69 15.60 8.32
CA VAL A 19 23.42 14.40 7.88
C VAL A 19 24.72 14.31 8.67
N GLU A 20 24.90 13.20 9.37
CA GLU A 20 26.09 12.90 10.15
C GLU A 20 26.97 11.95 9.32
N LEU A 21 28.22 12.34 9.06
CA LEU A 21 29.15 11.63 8.18
C LEU A 21 30.42 11.22 8.91
N THR A 22 31.04 10.15 8.44
CA THR A 22 32.37 9.70 8.85
C THR A 22 33.17 9.32 7.60
N PHE A 23 34.33 9.94 7.40
CA PHE A 23 35.31 9.49 6.41
C PHE A 23 36.30 8.54 7.09
N ALA A 24 36.69 7.48 6.39
CA ALA A 24 37.64 6.49 6.88
C ALA A 24 38.80 6.29 5.90
N ALA A 25 40.02 6.30 6.43
CA ALA A 25 41.25 6.00 5.72
C ALA A 25 41.65 4.53 5.90
N ALA A 26 42.50 4.02 5.01
CA ALA A 26 42.92 2.61 5.02
C ALA A 26 43.75 2.22 6.25
N ASP A 27 44.39 3.19 6.90
CA ASP A 27 45.17 3.03 8.12
C ASP A 27 44.35 3.13 9.42
N GLY A 28 43.02 3.27 9.29
CA GLY A 28 42.10 3.35 10.41
C GLY A 28 41.83 4.77 10.92
N TYR A 29 42.46 5.81 10.36
CA TYR A 29 42.10 7.19 10.68
C TYR A 29 40.66 7.49 10.25
N GLN A 30 39.91 8.20 11.10
CA GLN A 30 38.54 8.60 10.85
C GLN A 30 38.33 10.09 11.13
N ASP A 31 37.46 10.73 10.34
CA ASP A 31 37.05 12.13 10.53
C ASP A 31 35.53 12.25 10.42
N THR A 32 34.88 12.84 11.42
CA THR A 32 33.41 12.89 11.54
C THR A 32 32.88 14.31 11.36
N MET A 33 31.68 14.43 10.81
CA MET A 33 31.03 15.71 10.54
C MET A 33 29.53 15.63 10.82
N ASP A 34 28.94 16.75 11.20
CA ASP A 34 27.50 16.92 11.34
C ASP A 34 27.10 18.15 10.51
N LEU A 35 26.33 17.92 9.44
CA LEU A 35 25.97 18.96 8.49
C LEU A 35 24.48 19.28 8.58
N PRO A 36 24.09 20.53 8.90
CA PRO A 36 22.70 20.94 8.85
C PRO A 36 22.24 20.96 7.39
N MET A 37 21.04 20.45 7.16
CA MET A 37 20.40 20.45 5.84
C MET A 37 19.44 21.63 5.72
N THR A 38 19.16 22.02 4.49
CA THR A 38 18.25 23.12 4.16
C THR A 38 17.09 22.61 3.32
N THR A 39 15.92 23.24 3.44
CA THR A 39 14.73 22.92 2.63
C THR A 39 14.08 24.20 2.14
N ARG A 40 13.43 24.15 0.97
CA ARG A 40 12.69 25.29 0.39
C ARG A 40 11.18 25.14 0.50
N ASP A 41 10.70 23.90 0.55
CA ASP A 41 9.30 23.52 0.54
C ASP A 41 8.86 22.86 1.86
N GLY A 42 9.78 22.66 2.81
CA GLY A 42 9.53 21.98 4.08
C GLY A 42 9.52 20.45 3.96
N TYR A 43 9.77 19.90 2.77
CA TYR A 43 9.69 18.47 2.49
C TYR A 43 10.98 17.91 1.88
N HIS A 44 11.58 18.57 0.90
CA HIS A 44 12.85 18.16 0.31
C HIS A 44 14.00 18.88 0.99
N TRP A 45 14.89 18.11 1.59
CA TRP A 45 16.06 18.60 2.31
C TRP A 45 17.32 18.30 1.54
N GLU A 46 18.22 19.28 1.45
CA GLU A 46 19.50 19.17 0.77
C GLU A 46 20.65 19.82 1.54
N VAL A 47 21.84 19.24 1.38
CA VAL A 47 23.11 19.88 1.73
C VAL A 47 24.17 19.50 0.71
N GLU A 48 25.05 20.44 0.39
CA GLU A 48 26.19 20.23 -0.50
C GLU A 48 27.47 20.60 0.25
N MET A 49 28.50 19.78 0.08
CA MET A 49 29.84 20.04 0.61
C MET A 49 30.91 19.78 -0.46
N ALA A 50 32.04 20.45 -0.33
CA ALA A 50 33.24 20.09 -1.09
C ALA A 50 33.77 18.73 -0.61
N SER A 51 34.21 17.90 -1.56
CA SER A 51 34.92 16.65 -1.27
C SER A 51 36.17 16.93 -0.41
N ARG A 52 36.41 16.10 0.61
CA ARG A 52 37.53 16.28 1.55
C ARG A 52 38.65 15.30 1.23
N GLN A 53 39.87 15.74 1.50
CA GLN A 53 41.08 14.93 1.40
C GLN A 53 41.95 15.18 2.63
N ASN A 54 42.60 14.12 3.11
CA ASN A 54 43.66 14.22 4.09
C ASN A 54 44.94 13.65 3.44
N ARG A 55 45.97 14.49 3.30
CA ARG A 55 47.24 14.11 2.64
C ARG A 55 48.01 13.02 3.36
N HIS A 56 47.86 12.94 4.68
CA HIS A 56 48.53 11.93 5.50
C HIS A 56 47.71 10.64 5.63
N HIS A 57 46.38 10.77 5.57
CA HIS A 57 45.44 9.67 5.72
C HIS A 57 44.40 9.69 4.58
N PRO A 58 44.75 9.26 3.36
CA PRO A 58 43.82 9.29 2.23
C PRO A 58 42.56 8.49 2.54
N PHE A 59 41.40 9.15 2.44
CA PHE A 59 40.12 8.51 2.70
C PHE A 59 39.79 7.53 1.57
N VAL A 60 39.33 6.35 1.95
CA VAL A 60 38.95 5.26 1.03
C VAL A 60 37.46 4.90 1.14
N ALA A 61 36.80 5.37 2.19
CA ALA A 61 35.38 5.16 2.39
C ALA A 61 34.72 6.35 3.10
N VAL A 62 33.42 6.48 2.89
CA VAL A 62 32.55 7.41 3.61
C VAL A 62 31.32 6.66 4.10
N ALA A 63 30.93 6.90 5.35
CA ALA A 63 29.71 6.41 5.95
C ALA A 63 28.85 7.58 6.43
N TYR A 64 27.54 7.48 6.33
CA TYR A 64 26.65 8.53 6.83
C TYR A 64 25.24 8.03 7.20
N CYS A 65 24.56 8.81 8.02
CA CYS A 65 23.17 8.62 8.43
C CYS A 65 22.45 9.96 8.62
N TYR A 66 21.14 9.96 8.50
CA TYR A 66 20.32 11.15 8.76
C TYR A 66 19.82 11.21 10.20
N CYS A 67 19.71 12.42 10.74
CA CYS A 67 19.10 12.65 12.05
C CYS A 67 18.30 13.96 12.09
N VAL A 68 17.27 13.98 12.94
CA VAL A 68 16.41 15.12 13.19
C VAL A 68 16.75 15.64 14.58
N LYS A 69 16.98 16.95 14.69
CA LYS A 69 17.26 17.65 15.95
C LYS A 69 16.17 18.68 16.23
N ASP A 70 15.95 18.99 17.51
CA ASP A 70 15.13 20.15 17.89
C ASP A 70 15.94 21.46 17.84
N ALA A 71 15.28 22.59 18.10
CA ALA A 71 15.91 23.91 18.14
C ALA A 71 17.03 24.05 19.19
N GLY A 72 17.07 23.18 20.20
CA GLY A 72 18.14 23.10 21.20
C GLY A 72 19.29 22.17 20.81
N GLY A 73 19.25 21.58 19.62
CA GLY A 73 20.26 20.63 19.12
C GLY A 73 20.10 19.21 19.67
N LYS A 74 19.02 18.90 20.40
CA LYS A 74 18.77 17.55 20.91
C LYS A 74 18.25 16.66 19.78
N VAL A 75 18.84 15.47 19.64
CA VAL A 75 18.43 14.47 18.65
C VAL A 75 17.04 13.92 19.01
N LEU A 76 16.09 14.10 18.11
CA LEU A 76 14.71 13.61 18.18
C LEU A 76 14.54 12.26 17.48
N ARG A 77 15.25 12.07 16.35
CA ARG A 77 15.25 10.85 15.53
C ARG A 77 16.63 10.71 14.89
N ARG A 78 17.11 9.48 14.72
CA ARG A 78 18.34 9.17 13.99
C ARG A 78 18.16 7.81 13.32
N GLU A 79 18.65 7.63 12.10
CA GLU A 79 18.72 6.28 11.49
C GLU A 79 19.70 5.40 12.28
N SER A 80 19.47 4.08 12.32
CA SER A 80 20.41 3.20 13.02
C SER A 80 21.81 3.32 12.42
N LEU A 81 22.81 3.40 13.31
CA LEU A 81 24.22 3.36 12.93
C LEU A 81 24.63 2.01 12.34
N THR A 82 23.91 0.93 12.66
CA THR A 82 24.11 -0.38 12.03
C THR A 82 23.66 -0.41 10.58
N SER A 83 22.78 0.52 10.20
CA SER A 83 22.27 0.72 8.84
C SER A 83 22.94 1.89 8.14
N ALA A 84 24.01 2.47 8.71
CA ALA A 84 24.70 3.60 8.11
C ALA A 84 25.09 3.27 6.66
N ARG A 85 24.80 4.20 5.75
CA ARG A 85 25.15 4.01 4.34
C ARG A 85 26.64 4.12 4.19
N GLN A 86 27.27 3.18 3.49
CA GLN A 86 28.72 3.13 3.32
C GLN A 86 29.09 3.05 1.83
N TYR A 87 30.08 3.83 1.42
CA TYR A 87 30.55 3.94 0.04
C TYR A 87 32.06 3.91 -0.05
N VAL A 88 32.56 3.29 -1.12
CA VAL A 88 33.93 3.54 -1.58
C VAL A 88 34.01 4.99 -1.99
N PHE A 89 34.98 5.69 -1.43
CA PHE A 89 35.20 7.09 -1.69
C PHE A 89 36.30 7.27 -2.75
N ASP A 90 36.00 8.04 -3.79
CA ASP A 90 36.93 8.44 -4.83
C ASP A 90 36.93 9.97 -4.93
N GLU A 91 38.04 10.59 -4.53
CA GLU A 91 38.18 12.05 -4.50
C GLU A 91 38.09 12.71 -5.89
N SER A 92 38.28 11.93 -6.96
CA SER A 92 38.18 12.38 -8.34
C SER A 92 36.76 12.38 -8.89
N LYS A 93 35.77 11.95 -8.10
CA LYS A 93 34.36 11.85 -8.50
C LYS A 93 33.48 12.82 -7.73
N ASN A 94 32.42 13.31 -8.37
CA ASN A 94 31.32 14.00 -7.67
C ASN A 94 30.28 12.96 -7.24
N PHE A 95 29.81 13.06 -6.00
CA PHE A 95 28.77 12.17 -5.48
C PHE A 95 27.46 12.92 -5.27
N TYR A 96 26.36 12.34 -5.76
CA TYR A 96 25.01 12.84 -5.58
C TYR A 96 24.16 11.73 -4.98
N PHE A 97 23.78 11.88 -3.70
CA PHE A 97 22.98 10.92 -2.95
C PHE A 97 21.52 11.35 -2.95
N GLN A 98 20.69 10.55 -3.62
CA GLN A 98 19.23 10.69 -3.67
C GLN A 98 18.63 9.63 -2.74
N ASP A 99 18.26 10.06 -1.53
CA ASP A 99 18.06 9.17 -0.40
C ASP A 99 16.61 9.13 0.08
N TYR A 100 16.28 8.02 0.76
CA TYR A 100 15.06 7.82 1.53
C TYR A 100 15.43 7.37 2.94
N TRP A 101 14.56 7.59 3.91
CA TRP A 101 14.72 7.04 5.26
C TRP A 101 14.75 5.52 5.24
N LEU A 102 15.74 4.90 5.89
CA LEU A 102 15.86 3.43 5.95
C LEU A 102 14.86 2.79 6.92
N GLU A 103 14.36 3.53 7.91
CA GLU A 103 13.50 3.02 8.97
C GLU A 103 12.22 3.88 9.07
N GLU A 104 11.05 3.31 8.74
CA GLU A 104 9.75 3.91 9.03
C GLU A 104 9.44 3.78 10.53
N ASP A 105 9.38 4.92 11.23
CA ASP A 105 8.94 5.06 12.63
C ASP A 105 9.49 4.02 13.62
N ASN A 106 10.72 4.22 14.07
CA ASN A 106 11.19 3.64 15.34
C ASN A 106 10.94 4.66 16.48
N PRO A 107 9.86 4.52 17.28
CA PRO A 107 9.60 5.40 18.43
C PRO A 107 10.56 5.16 19.61
N TYR A 108 11.44 4.16 19.52
CA TYR A 108 12.49 3.94 20.51
C TYR A 108 13.72 4.74 20.11
N VAL A 109 13.75 5.99 20.57
CA VAL A 109 15.02 6.69 20.80
C VAL A 109 15.87 5.77 21.67
N GLU A 110 16.89 5.12 21.11
CA GLU A 110 17.94 4.53 21.95
C GLU A 110 18.55 5.69 22.74
N LYS A 111 18.18 5.77 24.02
CA LYS A 111 18.55 6.83 24.96
C LYS A 111 20.05 6.89 25.27
N ASN A 112 20.88 6.09 24.60
CA ASN A 112 22.32 6.11 24.79
C ASN A 112 22.97 6.69 23.54
N ALA A 113 23.45 7.92 23.71
CA ALA A 113 24.29 8.63 22.76
C ALA A 113 25.59 7.84 22.50
N PHE A 114 25.56 6.92 21.54
CA PHE A 114 26.78 6.41 20.92
C PHE A 114 27.07 7.24 19.68
N VAL A 115 28.17 7.97 19.75
CA VAL A 115 28.75 8.74 18.64
C VAL A 115 29.09 7.77 17.51
N LEU A 116 28.95 8.20 16.25
CA LEU A 116 29.37 7.49 15.03
C LEU A 116 30.78 6.83 15.10
N GLN A 117 31.62 7.24 16.06
CA GLN A 117 32.92 6.64 16.37
C GLN A 117 32.91 5.12 16.60
N GLN A 118 31.76 4.50 16.90
CA GLN A 118 31.68 3.04 17.08
C GLN A 118 31.31 2.25 15.81
N VAL A 119 30.98 2.90 14.68
CA VAL A 119 30.87 2.18 13.40
C VAL A 119 32.27 1.76 12.97
N LYS A 120 32.64 0.52 13.29
CA LYS A 120 33.86 -0.08 12.76
C LYS A 120 33.67 -0.32 11.26
N PHE A 121 34.21 0.60 10.45
CA PHE A 121 34.35 0.43 9.00
C PHE A 121 34.98 -0.92 8.59
N THR A 122 35.73 -1.56 9.50
CA THR A 122 36.36 -2.85 9.26
C THR A 122 35.39 -4.03 9.22
N ASP A 123 34.20 -3.90 9.82
CA ASP A 123 33.26 -5.03 9.98
C ASP A 123 32.34 -5.20 8.76
N VAL A 124 32.26 -4.17 7.89
CA VAL A 124 31.49 -4.20 6.65
C VAL A 124 32.41 -3.78 5.51
N LYS A 125 32.74 -4.69 4.59
CA LYS A 125 33.50 -4.31 3.39
C LYS A 125 32.60 -3.43 2.53
N PRO A 126 32.96 -2.17 2.25
CA PRO A 126 32.16 -1.33 1.38
C PRO A 126 31.99 -2.04 0.04
N ALA A 127 30.77 -2.05 -0.47
CA ALA A 127 30.45 -2.78 -1.67
C ALA A 127 31.33 -2.29 -2.84
N ARG A 128 32.06 -3.22 -3.44
CA ARG A 128 33.00 -2.94 -4.52
C ARG A 128 32.28 -2.98 -5.86
N LEU A 129 31.36 -2.04 -6.04
CA LEU A 129 30.78 -1.80 -7.35
C LEU A 129 31.81 -1.06 -8.23
N PRO A 130 31.90 -1.40 -9.53
CA PRO A 130 32.72 -0.64 -10.45
C PRO A 130 32.20 0.80 -10.55
N LEU A 131 33.09 1.78 -10.47
CA LEU A 131 32.79 3.17 -10.81
C LEU A 131 33.24 3.42 -12.25
N PHE A 132 32.33 3.94 -13.05
CA PHE A 132 32.55 4.32 -14.45
C PHE A 132 32.70 5.84 -14.58
N ASP A 133 32.90 6.33 -15.81
CA ASP A 133 32.97 7.77 -16.09
C ASP A 133 31.63 8.47 -15.85
N ARG A 134 30.52 7.77 -16.08
CA ARG A 134 29.14 8.23 -15.81
C ARG A 134 28.42 7.12 -15.07
N THR A 135 28.38 7.22 -13.75
CA THR A 135 27.89 6.12 -12.92
C THR A 135 26.53 6.45 -12.32
N ILE A 136 25.57 5.56 -12.50
CA ILE A 136 24.39 5.50 -11.63
C ILE A 136 24.44 4.20 -10.85
N ILE A 137 24.44 4.32 -9.52
CA ILE A 137 24.30 3.22 -8.59
C ILE A 137 22.83 3.16 -8.16
N PHE A 138 22.15 2.09 -8.50
CA PHE A 138 20.79 1.82 -8.05
C PHE A 138 20.85 0.94 -6.81
N LYS A 139 20.14 1.34 -5.75
CA LYS A 139 20.06 0.61 -4.49
C LYS A 139 18.63 0.40 -4.06
N ILE A 140 18.33 -0.76 -3.48
CA ILE A 140 17.03 -1.05 -2.90
C ILE A 140 17.13 -1.98 -1.71
N HIS A 141 16.39 -1.66 -0.64
CA HIS A 141 16.17 -2.56 0.48
C HIS A 141 15.00 -3.50 0.15
N ALA A 142 15.24 -4.80 0.05
CA ALA A 142 14.24 -5.81 -0.32
C ALA A 142 14.13 -6.93 0.75
N PRO A 143 13.56 -6.64 1.94
CA PRO A 143 13.48 -7.60 3.05
C PRO A 143 12.55 -8.77 2.77
N LYS A 144 11.56 -8.53 1.91
CA LYS A 144 10.39 -9.38 1.64
C LYS A 144 10.55 -10.29 0.40
N LEU A 145 11.78 -10.67 0.04
CA LEU A 145 12.02 -11.68 -1.01
C LEU A 145 11.82 -13.10 -0.45
N TYR A 146 11.22 -13.99 -1.25
CA TYR A 146 11.13 -15.41 -0.93
C TYR A 146 12.46 -16.13 -1.20
N GLU A 147 12.62 -17.33 -0.66
CA GLU A 147 13.78 -18.16 -0.93
C GLU A 147 13.90 -18.46 -2.44
N GLY A 148 15.13 -18.40 -2.97
CA GLY A 148 15.41 -18.60 -4.39
C GLY A 148 15.12 -17.40 -5.28
N GLU A 149 14.81 -16.23 -4.71
CA GLU A 149 14.54 -15.01 -5.48
C GLU A 149 15.70 -14.02 -5.45
N ALA A 150 15.81 -13.21 -6.51
CA ALA A 150 16.79 -12.14 -6.64
C ALA A 150 16.15 -10.88 -7.23
N VAL A 151 16.78 -9.72 -7.00
CA VAL A 151 16.36 -8.44 -7.58
C VAL A 151 17.10 -8.19 -8.89
N ALA A 152 16.38 -7.63 -9.85
CA ALA A 152 16.93 -7.08 -11.08
C ALA A 152 16.33 -5.70 -11.37
N LEU A 153 16.89 -5.01 -12.36
CA LEU A 153 16.51 -3.65 -12.76
C LEU A 153 16.09 -3.65 -14.23
N LEU A 154 15.02 -2.94 -14.53
CA LEU A 154 14.56 -2.62 -15.89
C LEU A 154 14.25 -1.12 -16.00
N GLY A 155 14.32 -0.58 -17.20
CA GLY A 155 13.96 0.82 -17.43
C GLY A 155 13.84 1.17 -18.91
N ASN A 156 13.45 2.42 -19.17
CA ASN A 156 13.26 2.95 -20.52
C ASN A 156 14.58 3.07 -21.30
N HIS A 157 15.67 3.42 -20.61
CA HIS A 157 16.96 3.70 -21.24
C HIS A 157 17.58 2.42 -21.86
N PRO A 158 18.30 2.50 -23.00
CA PRO A 158 18.95 1.35 -23.64
C PRO A 158 19.81 0.51 -22.69
N THR A 159 20.56 1.15 -21.79
CA THR A 159 21.40 0.44 -20.81
C THR A 159 20.58 -0.30 -19.76
N LEU A 160 19.29 0.04 -19.58
CA LEU A 160 18.35 -0.60 -18.65
C LEU A 160 17.39 -1.57 -19.34
N GLY A 161 17.66 -1.95 -20.60
CA GLY A 161 16.95 -3.02 -21.29
C GLY A 161 15.68 -2.58 -22.05
N LYS A 162 15.35 -1.27 -22.12
CA LYS A 162 14.16 -0.74 -22.82
C LYS A 162 12.86 -1.45 -22.45
N TRP A 163 12.64 -1.67 -21.15
CA TRP A 163 11.49 -2.40 -20.61
C TRP A 163 11.31 -3.84 -21.10
N ASN A 164 12.29 -4.43 -21.80
CA ASN A 164 12.21 -5.81 -22.25
C ASN A 164 12.43 -6.77 -21.08
N PRO A 165 11.44 -7.61 -20.71
CA PRO A 165 11.55 -8.58 -19.61
C PRO A 165 12.70 -9.58 -19.72
N ALA A 166 13.26 -9.78 -20.91
CA ALA A 166 14.41 -10.66 -21.14
C ALA A 166 15.76 -9.96 -20.93
N HIS A 167 15.79 -8.63 -20.83
CA HIS A 167 17.02 -7.82 -20.77
C HIS A 167 17.15 -7.05 -19.44
N PHE A 168 16.66 -7.63 -18.34
CA PHE A 168 16.87 -7.04 -17.02
C PHE A 168 18.36 -7.06 -16.64
N LEU A 169 18.77 -6.11 -15.80
CA LEU A 169 20.09 -6.10 -15.18
C LEU A 169 20.02 -6.70 -13.78
N LYS A 170 20.64 -7.86 -13.57
CA LYS A 170 20.67 -8.53 -12.27
C LYS A 170 21.47 -7.71 -11.24
N MET A 171 20.87 -7.49 -10.07
CA MET A 171 21.51 -6.77 -8.97
C MET A 171 22.33 -7.73 -8.08
N GLN A 172 23.31 -7.17 -7.37
CA GLN A 172 24.16 -7.90 -6.43
C GLN A 172 23.63 -7.73 -5.00
N ASN A 173 23.63 -8.81 -4.23
CA ASN A 173 23.32 -8.80 -2.80
C ASN A 173 24.63 -8.98 -2.02
N TYR A 174 25.03 -7.96 -1.27
CA TYR A 174 26.26 -7.99 -0.48
C TYR A 174 26.00 -8.32 0.99
N HIS A 175 24.93 -7.75 1.56
CA HIS A 175 24.62 -7.90 2.97
C HIS A 175 23.10 -7.96 3.19
N GLY A 176 22.64 -9.06 3.78
CA GLY A 176 21.26 -9.22 4.24
C GLY A 176 20.23 -8.99 3.13
N LYS A 177 19.51 -7.88 3.22
CA LYS A 177 18.33 -7.58 2.40
C LYS A 177 18.56 -6.44 1.40
N ASP A 178 19.79 -5.93 1.31
CA ASP A 178 20.14 -4.82 0.44
C ASP A 178 20.68 -5.30 -0.90
N TRP A 179 20.21 -4.68 -1.97
CA TRP A 179 20.56 -5.00 -3.34
C TRP A 179 21.06 -3.77 -4.05
N GLU A 180 22.08 -3.93 -4.87
CA GLU A 180 22.68 -2.83 -5.60
C GLU A 180 23.26 -3.23 -6.94
N ILE A 181 23.31 -2.26 -7.86
CA ILE A 181 23.98 -2.40 -9.15
C ILE A 181 24.55 -1.05 -9.58
N SER A 182 25.77 -1.06 -10.12
CA SER A 182 26.37 0.09 -10.79
C SER A 182 26.19 -0.04 -12.30
N VAL A 183 25.64 1.00 -12.92
CA VAL A 183 25.35 1.06 -14.34
C VAL A 183 26.15 2.21 -14.96
N ASN A 184 26.91 1.90 -16.00
CA ASN A 184 27.49 2.90 -16.87
C ASN A 184 26.38 3.40 -17.82
N VAL A 185 25.92 4.61 -17.60
CA VAL A 185 24.90 5.23 -18.46
C VAL A 185 25.57 6.11 -19.50
N GLN A 186 25.11 5.99 -20.75
CA GLN A 186 25.48 6.95 -21.79
C GLN A 186 24.79 8.30 -21.53
N ALA A 187 24.96 9.28 -22.43
CA ALA A 187 24.30 10.57 -22.28
C ALA A 187 22.80 10.38 -22.03
N ILE A 188 22.28 11.09 -21.02
CA ILE A 188 20.88 11.04 -20.65
C ILE A 188 20.25 12.30 -21.20
N ASP A 189 19.47 12.14 -22.27
CA ASP A 189 18.76 13.23 -22.92
C ASP A 189 17.27 13.28 -22.51
N GLU A 190 16.78 12.22 -21.86
CA GLU A 190 15.40 12.07 -21.35
C GLU A 190 15.42 11.53 -19.92
N PRO A 191 14.38 11.80 -19.10
CA PRO A 191 14.28 11.20 -17.77
C PRO A 191 14.41 9.68 -17.81
N ILE A 192 15.23 9.13 -16.91
CA ILE A 192 15.33 7.69 -16.73
C ILE A 192 14.12 7.24 -15.93
N GLU A 193 13.29 6.44 -16.56
CA GLU A 193 12.25 5.67 -15.89
C GLU A 193 12.76 4.25 -15.64
N TYR A 194 12.59 3.77 -14.42
CA TYR A 194 13.06 2.43 -14.05
C TYR A 194 12.14 1.77 -13.03
N LYS A 195 12.22 0.44 -13.02
CA LYS A 195 11.63 -0.41 -11.99
C LYS A 195 12.59 -1.49 -11.55
N TYR A 196 12.54 -1.77 -10.26
CA TYR A 196 13.05 -3.01 -9.72
C TYR A 196 12.07 -4.16 -10.05
N VAL A 197 12.60 -5.35 -10.35
CA VAL A 197 11.82 -6.56 -10.62
C VAL A 197 12.41 -7.72 -9.84
N VAL A 198 11.59 -8.74 -9.57
CA VAL A 198 12.04 -9.98 -8.96
C VAL A 198 12.17 -11.05 -10.01
N ILE A 199 13.31 -11.72 -9.99
CA ILE A 199 13.63 -12.84 -10.86
C ILE A 199 13.81 -14.10 -10.02
N ASP A 200 13.60 -15.25 -10.66
CA ASP A 200 14.01 -16.53 -10.13
C ASP A 200 15.54 -16.66 -10.22
N ALA A 201 16.21 -16.91 -9.10
CA ALA A 201 17.67 -16.90 -9.04
C ALA A 201 18.30 -18.03 -9.86
N GLN A 202 17.61 -19.16 -10.03
CA GLN A 202 18.12 -20.32 -10.76
C GLN A 202 17.82 -20.22 -12.26
N THR A 203 16.56 -20.02 -12.61
CA THR A 203 16.07 -20.04 -14.00
C THR A 203 16.28 -18.71 -14.73
N GLN A 204 16.60 -17.63 -14.00
CA GLN A 204 16.76 -16.28 -14.54
C GLN A 204 15.51 -15.79 -15.29
N LYS A 205 14.32 -16.24 -14.87
CA LYS A 205 13.04 -15.77 -15.40
C LYS A 205 12.46 -14.66 -14.52
N LEU A 206 11.90 -13.63 -15.15
CA LEU A 206 11.16 -12.59 -14.45
C LEU A 206 9.92 -13.22 -13.79
N LYS A 207 9.75 -13.00 -12.48
CA LYS A 207 8.60 -13.47 -11.70
C LYS A 207 7.58 -12.35 -11.50
N ARG A 208 8.02 -11.16 -11.11
CA ARG A 208 7.14 -10.02 -10.80
C ARG A 208 7.85 -8.69 -10.90
N TRP A 209 7.07 -7.63 -11.07
CA TRP A 209 7.53 -6.24 -11.08
C TRP A 209 7.37 -5.60 -9.69
N GLU A 210 8.16 -4.57 -9.38
CA GLU A 210 7.80 -3.67 -8.29
C GLU A 210 6.48 -2.94 -8.61
N PHE A 211 5.70 -2.72 -7.56
CA PHE A 211 4.41 -2.09 -7.57
C PHE A 211 4.52 -0.55 -7.58
N GLY A 212 3.44 0.11 -8.01
CA GLY A 212 3.34 1.56 -8.15
C GLY A 212 3.85 2.06 -9.50
N ASP A 213 3.90 3.37 -9.68
CA ASP A 213 4.41 3.98 -10.91
C ASP A 213 5.92 3.75 -11.08
N ASN A 214 6.40 3.95 -12.31
CA ASN A 214 7.84 3.92 -12.60
C ASN A 214 8.56 4.94 -11.73
N ARG A 215 9.74 4.56 -11.23
CA ARG A 215 10.64 5.52 -10.58
C ARG A 215 11.25 6.39 -11.67
N ILE A 216 11.30 7.69 -11.43
CA ILE A 216 11.81 8.65 -12.40
C ILE A 216 13.03 9.34 -11.80
N PHE A 217 14.13 9.31 -12.54
CA PHE A 217 15.34 10.07 -12.24
C PHE A 217 15.62 11.03 -13.40
N GLY A 218 15.71 12.32 -13.12
CA GLY A 218 16.08 13.31 -14.14
C GLY A 218 15.24 14.59 -14.18
N ILE A 219 14.26 14.76 -13.28
CA ILE A 219 13.43 15.98 -13.18
C ILE A 219 13.89 16.81 -11.99
N SER A 220 14.20 18.11 -12.18
CA SER A 220 14.32 19.06 -11.08
C SER A 220 13.47 20.31 -11.32
N GLY A 221 12.44 20.49 -10.48
CA GLY A 221 11.78 21.77 -10.19
C GLY A 221 10.31 21.89 -10.61
N ASN A 222 9.38 21.76 -9.66
CA ASN A 222 8.02 22.36 -9.70
C ASN A 222 8.11 23.87 -10.01
N GLU A 223 7.14 24.63 -10.57
CA GLU A 223 5.68 24.56 -10.60
C GLU A 223 5.17 25.70 -11.54
N GLN A 224 3.84 25.81 -11.74
CA GLN A 224 3.21 27.05 -12.19
C GLN A 224 3.68 28.27 -11.35
N ALA A 225 4.56 29.11 -11.87
CA ALA A 225 4.69 30.52 -11.48
C ALA A 225 5.46 31.28 -12.58
N GLY A 226 4.84 32.34 -13.09
CA GLY A 226 5.32 33.09 -14.25
C GLY A 226 6.69 33.74 -14.11
N GLY A 227 7.41 33.75 -15.23
CA GLY A 227 8.64 34.51 -15.44
C GLY A 227 9.31 34.07 -16.74
N GLN A 228 9.43 34.97 -17.72
CA GLN A 228 10.07 34.69 -19.00
C GLN A 228 11.57 34.40 -18.80
N GLY A 229 12.01 33.20 -19.20
CA GLY A 229 13.43 32.83 -19.31
C GLY A 229 13.64 31.32 -19.39
N THR A 230 13.85 30.80 -20.61
CA THR A 230 14.39 29.46 -21.00
C THR A 230 13.92 28.19 -20.25
N PRO A 231 13.35 27.19 -20.94
CA PRO A 231 12.97 25.93 -20.29
C PRO A 231 14.21 25.06 -20.02
N GLN A 232 14.59 24.85 -18.76
CA GLN A 232 15.70 23.95 -18.40
C GLN A 232 15.35 23.12 -17.17
N GLY A 233 14.87 21.91 -17.42
CA GLY A 233 14.67 20.83 -16.45
C GLY A 233 15.45 19.57 -16.81
N GLU A 234 16.61 19.70 -17.50
CA GLU A 234 17.48 18.57 -17.85
C GLU A 234 18.47 18.29 -16.71
N ILE A 235 18.33 17.16 -16.02
CA ILE A 235 19.46 16.59 -15.25
C ILE A 235 20.32 15.78 -16.21
N ARG A 236 21.55 16.23 -16.42
CA ARG A 236 22.58 15.50 -17.17
C ARG A 236 23.55 14.83 -16.20
N VAL A 237 23.85 13.56 -16.42
CA VAL A 237 24.95 12.87 -15.71
C VAL A 237 26.25 13.19 -16.44
N TYR A 238 27.12 13.98 -15.81
CA TYR A 238 28.37 14.41 -16.42
C TYR A 238 29.49 13.40 -16.17
N HIS A 239 30.59 13.60 -16.90
CA HIS A 239 31.83 12.90 -16.64
C HIS A 239 32.28 13.11 -15.19
N GLN A 240 32.71 12.04 -14.52
CA GLN A 240 33.06 11.94 -13.09
C GLN A 240 31.88 11.97 -12.11
N ASP A 241 30.63 12.06 -12.57
CA ASP A 241 29.50 12.00 -11.66
C ASP A 241 29.15 10.56 -11.28
N VAL A 242 28.88 10.38 -9.99
CA VAL A 242 28.33 9.18 -9.37
C VAL A 242 27.02 9.58 -8.71
N TYR A 243 25.91 9.19 -9.33
CA TYR A 243 24.60 9.29 -8.73
C TYR A 243 24.28 8.01 -7.98
N VAL A 244 23.87 8.13 -6.72
CA VAL A 244 23.41 7.02 -5.91
C VAL A 244 21.94 7.21 -5.66
N LEU A 245 21.14 6.32 -6.24
CA LEU A 245 19.68 6.33 -6.15
C LEU A 245 19.26 5.24 -5.17
N HIS A 246 19.00 5.64 -3.93
CA HIS A 246 18.33 4.75 -3.00
C HIS A 246 16.85 4.73 -3.39
N GLY A 247 16.29 3.56 -3.63
CA GLY A 247 14.87 3.38 -3.41
C GLY A 247 14.63 3.23 -1.91
N GLY A 248 13.46 3.66 -1.42
CA GLY A 248 12.94 3.22 -0.12
C GLY A 248 12.75 1.70 -0.06
N GLU A 249 11.82 1.18 0.75
CA GLU A 249 11.50 -0.25 0.64
C GLU A 249 11.17 -0.62 -0.82
N PHE A 250 11.68 -1.77 -1.28
CA PHE A 250 11.22 -2.40 -2.51
C PHE A 250 9.70 -2.37 -2.45
N ARG A 251 9.08 -1.60 -3.36
CA ARG A 251 7.64 -1.35 -3.37
C ARG A 251 6.99 -2.64 -3.83
N ILE A 252 6.99 -3.65 -2.98
CA ILE A 252 5.97 -4.67 -3.04
C ILE A 252 4.71 -3.94 -2.62
N LYS A 253 3.57 -4.23 -3.26
CA LYS A 253 2.28 -4.01 -2.61
C LYS A 253 2.48 -4.43 -1.15
N ARG A 254 2.23 -3.55 -0.16
CA ARG A 254 1.98 -4.01 1.20
C ARG A 254 0.74 -4.87 1.06
N VAL A 255 0.96 -6.10 0.68
CA VAL A 255 0.09 -7.17 1.01
C VAL A 255 0.47 -7.38 2.47
N PRO A 256 -0.38 -6.97 3.42
CA PRO A 256 -0.11 -7.30 4.81
C PRO A 256 0.14 -8.81 4.91
N VAL A 257 0.79 -9.24 5.99
CA VAL A 257 1.32 -10.61 6.24
C VAL A 257 0.23 -11.73 6.16
N HIS A 258 -0.96 -11.43 5.65
CA HIS A 258 -2.10 -12.31 5.43
C HIS A 258 -2.66 -12.40 3.99
N ALA A 259 -2.15 -11.70 2.96
CA ALA A 259 -2.65 -11.92 1.58
C ALA A 259 -1.72 -12.77 0.69
N GLN A 260 -1.54 -14.02 1.11
CA GLN A 260 -2.12 -15.07 0.27
C GLN A 260 -3.37 -15.52 1.00
N PHE A 261 -4.52 -14.89 0.72
CA PHE A 261 -5.80 -15.49 1.09
C PHE A 261 -5.91 -16.74 0.22
N ASN A 262 -5.29 -17.85 0.63
CA ASN A 262 -5.42 -19.12 -0.08
C ASN A 262 -6.52 -19.96 0.58
N PHE A 263 -7.71 -19.36 0.63
CA PHE A 263 -8.91 -20.08 0.99
C PHE A 263 -9.42 -20.86 -0.22
N ASP A 264 -10.14 -21.94 0.03
CA ASP A 264 -10.84 -22.65 -1.02
C ASP A 264 -12.25 -22.09 -1.23
N THR A 265 -12.81 -21.44 -0.20
CA THR A 265 -14.18 -20.92 -0.21
C THR A 265 -14.24 -19.46 0.25
N TYR A 266 -14.89 -18.62 -0.54
CA TYR A 266 -15.10 -17.20 -0.28
C TYR A 266 -16.58 -16.94 -0.12
N ILE A 267 -16.97 -16.49 1.07
CA ILE A 267 -18.37 -16.21 1.42
C ILE A 267 -18.52 -14.69 1.51
N PHE A 268 -19.21 -14.09 0.55
CA PHE A 268 -19.41 -12.65 0.47
C PHE A 268 -20.77 -12.24 1.04
N ASP A 269 -20.85 -11.08 1.70
CA ASP A 269 -22.10 -10.34 1.73
C ASP A 269 -22.46 -9.82 0.33
N LEU A 270 -23.70 -9.39 0.16
CA LEU A 270 -24.23 -8.88 -1.09
C LEU A 270 -24.22 -7.33 -1.10
N ASP A 271 -25.16 -6.72 -0.37
CA ASP A 271 -25.39 -5.29 -0.36
C ASP A 271 -24.23 -4.56 0.33
N GLY A 272 -23.56 -3.63 -0.36
CA GLY A 272 -22.41 -2.92 0.21
C GLY A 272 -21.08 -3.65 0.04
N THR A 273 -21.11 -4.90 -0.43
CA THR A 273 -19.91 -5.72 -0.65
C THR A 273 -19.72 -6.07 -2.13
N LEU A 274 -20.63 -6.84 -2.73
CA LEU A 274 -20.57 -7.18 -4.16
C LEU A 274 -21.36 -6.17 -5.01
N ILE A 275 -22.47 -5.64 -4.50
CA ILE A 275 -23.33 -4.68 -5.21
C ILE A 275 -23.48 -3.36 -4.47
N SER A 276 -23.50 -2.27 -5.23
CA SER A 276 -23.87 -0.95 -4.76
C SER A 276 -25.38 -0.78 -4.87
N SER A 277 -26.12 -1.06 -3.80
CA SER A 277 -27.60 -1.06 -3.77
C SER A 277 -28.22 0.09 -2.95
N LEU A 278 -27.39 0.98 -2.40
CA LEU A 278 -27.81 2.02 -1.46
C LEU A 278 -28.87 2.97 -2.05
N HIS A 279 -28.73 3.33 -3.33
CA HIS A 279 -29.66 4.24 -4.00
C HIS A 279 -31.07 3.66 -4.08
N ASP A 280 -31.23 2.40 -4.45
CA ASP A 280 -32.55 1.75 -4.57
C ASP A 280 -33.18 1.48 -3.20
N LEU A 281 -32.35 1.17 -2.19
CA LEU A 281 -32.78 1.07 -0.80
C LEU A 281 -33.29 2.42 -0.27
N ALA A 282 -32.56 3.52 -0.54
CA ALA A 282 -32.95 4.86 -0.13
C ALA A 282 -34.21 5.34 -0.87
N ALA A 283 -34.30 5.09 -2.18
CA ALA A 283 -35.47 5.42 -2.98
C ALA A 283 -36.72 4.72 -2.46
N SER A 284 -36.63 3.41 -2.17
CA SER A 284 -37.76 2.64 -1.64
C SER A 284 -38.11 3.02 -0.20
N CYS A 285 -37.12 3.35 0.63
CA CYS A 285 -37.30 3.88 1.98
C CYS A 285 -38.10 5.19 1.94
N ASN A 286 -37.64 6.16 1.14
CA ASN A 286 -38.27 7.47 1.03
C ASN A 286 -39.64 7.42 0.36
N TYR A 287 -39.83 6.54 -0.64
CA TYR A 287 -41.14 6.27 -1.21
C TYR A 287 -42.14 5.85 -0.13
N ALA A 288 -41.78 4.87 0.70
CA ALA A 288 -42.66 4.37 1.75
C ALA A 288 -42.94 5.42 2.83
N LEU A 289 -41.92 6.18 3.25
CA LEU A 289 -42.08 7.26 4.22
C LEU A 289 -43.03 8.35 3.70
N LYS A 290 -42.79 8.82 2.47
CA LYS A 290 -43.62 9.84 1.81
C LYS A 290 -45.06 9.41 1.66
N LEU A 291 -45.29 8.16 1.22
CA LEU A 291 -46.63 7.58 1.07
C LEU A 291 -47.41 7.54 2.40
N ASN A 292 -46.70 7.45 3.52
CA ASN A 292 -47.29 7.38 4.86
C ASN A 292 -47.30 8.73 5.61
N GLY A 293 -46.93 9.82 4.92
CA GLY A 293 -46.92 11.18 5.46
C GLY A 293 -45.78 11.43 6.47
N MET A 294 -44.66 10.74 6.30
CA MET A 294 -43.48 10.83 7.17
C MET A 294 -42.35 11.60 6.47
N PRO A 295 -41.44 12.24 7.22
CA PRO A 295 -40.26 12.88 6.65
C PRO A 295 -39.36 11.87 5.95
N GLU A 296 -38.82 12.26 4.80
CA GLU A 296 -37.83 11.50 4.05
C GLU A 296 -36.47 11.51 4.78
N ARG A 297 -35.61 10.57 4.41
CA ARG A 297 -34.24 10.41 4.93
C ARG A 297 -33.22 10.74 3.86
N THR A 298 -32.11 11.31 4.29
CA THR A 298 -30.94 11.52 3.44
C THR A 298 -30.30 10.18 3.07
N LEU A 299 -29.53 10.16 1.98
CA LEU A 299 -28.80 8.96 1.56
C LEU A 299 -27.84 8.46 2.65
N GLU A 300 -27.20 9.39 3.36
CA GLU A 300 -26.26 9.09 4.45
C GLU A 300 -26.97 8.51 5.68
N GLU A 301 -28.14 9.04 6.06
CA GLU A 301 -28.96 8.41 7.11
C GLU A 301 -29.32 6.97 6.73
N VAL A 302 -29.78 6.75 5.50
CA VAL A 302 -30.11 5.40 5.02
C VAL A 302 -28.87 4.50 5.03
N ARG A 303 -27.70 4.99 4.61
CA ARG A 303 -26.41 4.25 4.66
C ARG A 303 -26.15 3.71 6.06
N MET A 304 -26.34 4.54 7.08
CA MET A 304 -26.17 4.16 8.49
C MET A 304 -27.26 3.21 9.00
N PHE A 305 -28.44 3.18 8.37
CA PHE A 305 -29.54 2.30 8.77
C PHE A 305 -29.44 0.87 8.21
N VAL A 306 -28.75 0.67 7.08
CA VAL A 306 -28.57 -0.62 6.40
C VAL A 306 -27.66 -1.58 7.21
N GLY A 307 -27.80 -2.91 6.98
CA GLY A 307 -26.93 -3.97 7.54
C GLY A 307 -27.68 -5.11 8.26
N ASN A 308 -28.79 -4.80 8.93
CA ASN A 308 -29.56 -5.77 9.75
C ASN A 308 -30.87 -6.26 9.09
N GLY A 309 -30.93 -6.14 7.76
CA GLY A 309 -32.11 -6.40 6.95
C GLY A 309 -33.12 -5.23 6.93
N VAL A 310 -34.08 -5.33 6.03
CA VAL A 310 -34.98 -4.19 5.69
C VAL A 310 -35.88 -3.76 6.86
N LYS A 311 -36.27 -4.69 7.74
CA LYS A 311 -37.08 -4.35 8.92
C LYS A 311 -36.33 -3.38 9.84
N LYS A 312 -35.03 -3.62 10.06
CA LYS A 312 -34.21 -2.76 10.94
C LYS A 312 -33.89 -1.43 10.28
N LEU A 313 -33.71 -1.41 8.95
CA LEU A 313 -33.64 -0.16 8.18
C LEU A 313 -34.90 0.67 8.41
N MET A 314 -36.08 0.09 8.18
CA MET A 314 -37.35 0.80 8.34
C MET A 314 -37.62 1.21 9.79
N GLU A 315 -37.22 0.40 10.77
CA GLU A 315 -37.33 0.73 12.19
C GLU A 315 -36.53 2.01 12.53
N ARG A 316 -35.35 2.19 11.92
CA ARG A 316 -34.52 3.38 12.13
C ARG A 316 -35.03 4.58 11.33
N ALA A 317 -35.60 4.34 10.15
CA ALA A 317 -36.09 5.39 9.27
C ALA A 317 -37.43 5.99 9.71
N VAL A 318 -38.36 5.16 10.21
CA VAL A 318 -39.67 5.57 10.68
C VAL A 318 -39.55 6.32 12.00
N PRO A 319 -40.10 7.55 12.14
CA PRO A 319 -40.13 8.26 13.42
C PRO A 319 -40.84 7.44 14.50
N GLY A 320 -40.23 7.22 15.67
CA GLY A 320 -40.77 6.34 16.71
C GLY A 320 -40.57 4.84 16.45
N GLY A 321 -39.95 4.47 15.33
CA GLY A 321 -39.58 3.10 15.00
C GLY A 321 -40.73 2.11 15.09
N LEU A 322 -40.53 1.01 15.83
CA LEU A 322 -41.53 -0.05 15.99
C LEU A 322 -42.79 0.41 16.75
N GLU A 323 -42.70 1.47 17.54
CA GLU A 323 -43.83 2.00 18.32
C GLU A 323 -44.73 2.91 17.48
N ASN A 324 -44.31 3.26 16.26
CA ASN A 324 -45.15 4.02 15.35
C ASN A 324 -46.33 3.15 14.87
N GLU A 325 -47.56 3.61 15.07
CA GLU A 325 -48.79 2.90 14.66
C GLU A 325 -48.81 2.56 13.16
N LYS A 326 -48.12 3.33 12.31
CA LYS A 326 -48.02 3.09 10.87
C LYS A 326 -46.84 2.20 10.46
N PHE A 327 -45.99 1.76 11.39
CA PHE A 327 -44.75 1.03 11.09
C PHE A 327 -44.97 -0.15 10.15
N GLU A 328 -45.91 -1.04 10.48
CA GLU A 328 -46.14 -2.26 9.70
C GLU A 328 -46.65 -1.95 8.29
N LYS A 329 -47.53 -0.94 8.15
CA LYS A 329 -47.98 -0.45 6.85
C LYS A 329 -46.82 0.12 6.04
N THR A 330 -46.00 0.98 6.63
CA THR A 330 -44.84 1.59 5.96
C THR A 330 -43.82 0.53 5.52
N LEU A 331 -43.58 -0.49 6.36
CA LEU A 331 -42.71 -1.62 6.01
C LEU A 331 -43.26 -2.43 4.83
N GLN A 332 -44.58 -2.67 4.79
CA GLN A 332 -45.21 -3.36 3.66
C GLN A 332 -45.14 -2.54 2.37
N ASP A 333 -45.35 -1.22 2.44
CA ASP A 333 -45.23 -0.31 1.30
C ASP A 333 -43.78 -0.28 0.77
N PHE A 334 -42.79 -0.24 1.67
CA PHE A 334 -41.37 -0.39 1.31
C PHE A 334 -41.13 -1.70 0.56
N ARG A 335 -41.59 -2.84 1.09
CA ARG A 335 -41.38 -4.16 0.48
C ARG A 335 -41.97 -4.23 -0.92
N LYS A 336 -43.20 -3.73 -1.11
CA LYS A 336 -43.88 -3.71 -2.42
C LYS A 336 -43.10 -2.89 -3.44
N HIS A 337 -42.67 -1.68 -3.07
CA HIS A 337 -41.90 -0.82 -3.95
C HIS A 337 -40.53 -1.44 -4.27
N TYR A 338 -39.81 -1.90 -3.24
CA TYR A 338 -38.47 -2.46 -3.40
C TYR A 338 -38.46 -3.75 -4.25
N MET A 339 -39.50 -4.58 -4.19
CA MET A 339 -39.57 -5.77 -5.05
C MET A 339 -39.60 -5.44 -6.54
N VAL A 340 -40.07 -4.25 -6.92
CA VAL A 340 -40.14 -3.79 -8.32
C VAL A 340 -38.89 -2.97 -8.70
N HIS A 341 -38.36 -2.19 -7.76
CA HIS A 341 -37.32 -1.17 -7.99
C HIS A 341 -35.95 -1.51 -7.36
N ASN A 342 -35.66 -2.79 -7.11
CA ASN A 342 -34.38 -3.20 -6.49
C ASN A 342 -33.19 -3.28 -7.45
N MET A 343 -33.38 -2.95 -8.73
CA MET A 343 -32.35 -3.00 -9.78
C MET A 343 -32.30 -1.74 -10.64
N ASP A 344 -32.97 -0.66 -10.24
CA ASP A 344 -33.02 0.58 -11.04
C ASP A 344 -31.64 1.27 -11.09
N ASN A 345 -30.92 1.26 -9.97
CA ASN A 345 -29.57 1.84 -9.84
C ASN A 345 -28.53 0.82 -9.31
N THR A 346 -29.00 -0.33 -8.85
CA THR A 346 -28.14 -1.38 -8.30
C THR A 346 -27.23 -1.96 -9.37
N LYS A 347 -25.94 -2.04 -9.06
CA LYS A 347 -24.92 -2.62 -9.94
C LYS A 347 -23.76 -3.20 -9.13
N PRO A 348 -22.98 -4.14 -9.68
CA PRO A 348 -21.73 -4.57 -9.06
C PRO A 348 -20.79 -3.39 -8.83
N TYR A 349 -20.01 -3.42 -7.75
CA TYR A 349 -18.92 -2.46 -7.57
C TYR A 349 -17.84 -2.66 -8.65
N PRO A 350 -17.05 -1.61 -8.97
CA PRO A 350 -15.90 -1.73 -9.86
C PRO A 350 -15.00 -2.90 -9.45
N ASP A 351 -14.47 -3.64 -10.42
CA ASP A 351 -13.56 -4.79 -10.26
C ASP A 351 -14.14 -6.03 -9.55
N VAL A 352 -15.41 -6.02 -9.12
CA VAL A 352 -16.05 -7.21 -8.51
C VAL A 352 -16.15 -8.35 -9.51
N MET A 353 -16.56 -8.08 -10.76
CA MET A 353 -16.68 -9.12 -11.78
C MET A 353 -15.32 -9.78 -12.07
N GLU A 354 -14.28 -8.96 -12.26
CA GLU A 354 -12.91 -9.44 -12.49
C GLU A 354 -12.40 -10.27 -11.31
N MET A 355 -12.65 -9.83 -10.07
CA MET A 355 -12.30 -10.59 -8.87
C MET A 355 -13.01 -11.96 -8.84
N LEU A 356 -14.32 -12.00 -9.09
CA LEU A 356 -15.09 -13.25 -9.05
C LEU A 356 -14.64 -14.22 -10.15
N GLU A 357 -14.42 -13.72 -11.37
CA GLU A 357 -13.89 -14.51 -12.49
C GLU A 357 -12.53 -15.12 -12.17
N GLU A 358 -11.61 -14.34 -11.62
CA GLU A 358 -10.29 -14.82 -11.24
C GLU A 358 -10.33 -15.84 -10.09
N LEU A 359 -11.21 -15.65 -9.10
CA LEU A 359 -11.44 -16.66 -8.06
C LEU A 359 -11.96 -17.98 -8.67
N LYS A 360 -12.88 -17.92 -9.64
CA LYS A 360 -13.35 -19.13 -10.35
C LYS A 360 -12.24 -19.77 -11.19
N ASN A 361 -11.42 -18.99 -11.88
CA ASN A 361 -10.27 -19.49 -12.65
C ASN A 361 -9.26 -20.23 -11.77
N ARG A 362 -9.13 -19.82 -10.50
CA ARG A 362 -8.30 -20.48 -9.48
C ARG A 362 -8.98 -21.69 -8.82
N GLY A 363 -10.16 -22.09 -9.29
CA GLY A 363 -10.92 -23.23 -8.78
C GLY A 363 -11.51 -23.00 -7.38
N LYS A 364 -11.82 -21.75 -7.02
CA LYS A 364 -12.39 -21.41 -5.71
C LYS A 364 -13.92 -21.52 -5.72
N ASN A 365 -14.48 -21.86 -4.56
CA ASN A 365 -15.92 -21.84 -4.31
C ASN A 365 -16.34 -20.44 -3.87
N ILE A 366 -17.47 -19.96 -4.39
CA ILE A 366 -18.01 -18.64 -4.08
C ILE A 366 -19.44 -18.77 -3.59
N ALA A 367 -19.68 -18.27 -2.37
CA ALA A 367 -21.03 -18.13 -1.83
C ALA A 367 -21.37 -16.68 -1.51
N VAL A 368 -22.67 -16.38 -1.53
CA VAL A 368 -23.23 -15.12 -1.04
C VAL A 368 -24.13 -15.39 0.16
N VAL A 369 -23.95 -14.64 1.24
CA VAL A 369 -24.76 -14.70 2.47
C VAL A 369 -25.24 -13.31 2.85
N SER A 370 -26.56 -13.09 2.78
CA SER A 370 -27.17 -11.77 2.99
C SER A 370 -28.37 -11.81 3.95
N ASN A 371 -28.60 -10.69 4.65
CA ASN A 371 -29.85 -10.45 5.40
C ASN A 371 -31.02 -10.00 4.50
N LYS A 372 -30.81 -9.92 3.18
CA LYS A 372 -31.87 -9.70 2.18
C LYS A 372 -32.73 -10.97 2.05
N PHE A 373 -34.01 -10.82 1.70
CA PHE A 373 -34.92 -11.94 1.48
C PHE A 373 -34.37 -12.95 0.47
N TYR A 374 -34.51 -14.24 0.79
CA TYR A 374 -33.92 -15.34 0.01
C TYR A 374 -34.19 -15.29 -1.50
N ALA A 375 -35.43 -15.01 -1.90
CA ALA A 375 -35.80 -14.93 -3.32
C ALA A 375 -35.06 -13.79 -4.03
N ALA A 376 -35.04 -12.59 -3.45
CA ALA A 376 -34.36 -11.43 -4.01
C ALA A 376 -32.83 -11.63 -4.07
N THR A 377 -32.23 -12.22 -3.03
CA THR A 377 -30.80 -12.56 -3.03
C THR A 377 -30.44 -13.47 -4.20
N ARG A 378 -31.22 -14.55 -4.43
CA ARG A 378 -30.97 -15.47 -5.54
C ARG A 378 -31.17 -14.82 -6.91
N GLU A 379 -32.22 -14.02 -7.06
CA GLU A 379 -32.52 -13.34 -8.31
C GLU A 379 -31.41 -12.36 -8.70
N ILE A 380 -30.96 -11.53 -7.75
CA ILE A 380 -29.87 -10.58 -7.93
C ILE A 380 -28.56 -11.30 -8.26
N CYS A 381 -28.20 -12.34 -7.50
CA CYS A 381 -26.98 -13.09 -7.79
C CYS A 381 -27.00 -13.72 -9.18
N ARG A 382 -28.13 -14.32 -9.58
CA ARG A 382 -28.28 -14.89 -10.93
C ARG A 382 -28.21 -13.82 -12.02
N HIS A 383 -28.78 -12.64 -11.78
CA HIS A 383 -28.80 -11.55 -12.75
C HIS A 383 -27.40 -10.95 -12.98
N PHE A 384 -26.67 -10.63 -11.92
CA PHE A 384 -25.38 -9.93 -12.03
C PHE A 384 -24.17 -10.85 -12.13
N PHE A 385 -24.19 -12.01 -11.47
CA PHE A 385 -23.02 -12.87 -11.33
C PHE A 385 -23.16 -14.21 -12.05
N GLY A 386 -24.38 -14.60 -12.46
CA GLY A 386 -24.63 -15.85 -13.17
C GLY A 386 -24.06 -17.05 -12.42
N ASP A 387 -23.25 -17.84 -13.11
CA ASP A 387 -22.63 -19.06 -12.58
C ASP A 387 -21.32 -18.80 -11.80
N LEU A 388 -20.90 -17.54 -11.64
CA LEU A 388 -19.74 -17.20 -10.81
C LEU A 388 -20.04 -17.41 -9.32
N VAL A 389 -21.31 -17.32 -8.91
CA VAL A 389 -21.75 -17.57 -7.53
C VAL A 389 -22.39 -18.96 -7.46
N ASP A 390 -21.73 -19.87 -6.75
CA ASP A 390 -22.16 -21.26 -6.63
C ASP A 390 -23.39 -21.40 -5.72
N VAL A 391 -23.44 -20.63 -4.63
CA VAL A 391 -24.51 -20.67 -3.62
C VAL A 391 -24.89 -19.28 -3.16
N ALA A 392 -26.19 -18.98 -3.10
CA ALA A 392 -26.71 -17.71 -2.59
C ALA A 392 -27.77 -17.93 -1.50
N ILE A 393 -27.47 -17.47 -0.27
CA ILE A 393 -28.30 -17.61 0.93
C ILE A 393 -28.76 -16.23 1.40
N GLY A 394 -30.07 -15.97 1.30
CA GLY A 394 -30.76 -14.87 1.98
C GLY A 394 -31.62 -15.30 3.17
N GLU A 395 -32.27 -14.33 3.81
CA GLU A 395 -33.21 -14.50 4.93
C GLU A 395 -34.43 -15.34 4.51
N ARG A 396 -34.71 -16.40 5.27
CA ARG A 396 -35.88 -17.28 5.12
C ARG A 396 -36.27 -17.92 6.46
N GLU A 397 -37.47 -18.49 6.51
CA GLU A 397 -37.94 -19.22 7.70
C GLU A 397 -36.99 -20.37 8.08
N ASN A 398 -36.89 -20.65 9.38
CA ASN A 398 -36.09 -21.73 9.97
C ASN A 398 -34.56 -21.58 9.89
N ILE A 399 -34.04 -20.44 9.41
CA ILE A 399 -32.60 -20.12 9.47
C ILE A 399 -32.44 -18.76 10.13
N LYS A 400 -31.65 -18.69 11.22
CA LYS A 400 -31.36 -17.39 11.85
C LYS A 400 -30.45 -16.57 10.93
N LYS A 401 -30.84 -15.33 10.69
CA LYS A 401 -30.08 -14.40 9.86
C LYS A 401 -28.80 -13.90 10.56
N LYS A 402 -27.93 -13.21 9.82
CA LYS A 402 -26.72 -12.58 10.37
C LYS A 402 -27.07 -11.63 11.53
N PRO A 403 -26.30 -11.64 12.63
CA PRO A 403 -24.96 -12.23 12.77
C PRO A 403 -24.93 -13.68 13.27
N ALA A 404 -26.05 -14.40 13.29
CA ALA A 404 -26.04 -15.82 13.61
C ALA A 404 -25.28 -16.61 12.51
N PRO A 405 -24.62 -17.73 12.85
CA PRO A 405 -23.82 -18.49 11.89
C PRO A 405 -24.66 -19.37 10.96
N ASP A 406 -25.97 -19.50 11.18
CA ASP A 406 -26.83 -20.46 10.48
C ASP A 406 -26.81 -20.29 8.96
N THR A 407 -26.82 -19.06 8.44
CA THR A 407 -26.75 -18.80 7.00
C THR A 407 -25.39 -19.15 6.39
N VAL A 408 -24.31 -18.95 7.13
CA VAL A 408 -22.94 -19.36 6.74
C VAL A 408 -22.81 -20.88 6.75
N ASN A 409 -23.33 -21.53 7.80
CA ASN A 409 -23.33 -22.99 7.91
C ASN A 409 -24.10 -23.65 6.76
N GLU A 410 -25.24 -23.06 6.37
CA GLU A 410 -26.01 -23.54 5.23
C GLU A 410 -25.25 -23.36 3.90
N ALA A 411 -24.55 -22.24 3.72
CA ALA A 411 -23.71 -22.02 2.54
C ALA A 411 -22.59 -23.06 2.44
N LEU A 412 -21.84 -23.28 3.53
CA LEU A 412 -20.77 -24.29 3.61
C LEU A 412 -21.31 -25.70 3.34
N ARG A 413 -22.49 -26.03 3.88
CA ARG A 413 -23.15 -27.33 3.66
C ARG A 413 -23.51 -27.55 2.18
N GLN A 414 -24.05 -26.53 1.50
CA GLN A 414 -24.41 -26.63 0.08
C GLN A 414 -23.17 -26.71 -0.83
N LEU A 415 -22.08 -26.04 -0.45
CA LEU A 415 -20.81 -26.09 -1.18
C LEU A 415 -19.98 -27.35 -0.90
N HIS A 416 -20.36 -28.17 0.08
CA HIS A 416 -19.49 -29.23 0.62
C HIS A 416 -18.10 -28.71 1.03
N ALA A 417 -18.06 -27.49 1.58
CA ALA A 417 -16.83 -26.78 1.90
C ALA A 417 -16.44 -26.92 3.38
N ASP A 418 -15.13 -26.92 3.61
CA ASP A 418 -14.56 -26.86 4.95
C ASP A 418 -14.47 -25.42 5.44
N ARG A 419 -14.95 -25.19 6.66
CA ARG A 419 -14.90 -23.90 7.35
C ARG A 419 -13.47 -23.41 7.55
N GLU A 420 -12.53 -24.31 7.87
CA GLU A 420 -11.13 -23.95 8.14
C GLU A 420 -10.43 -23.37 6.92
N ARG A 421 -10.92 -23.71 5.72
CA ARG A 421 -10.43 -23.22 4.43
C ARG A 421 -11.36 -22.20 3.80
N ALA A 422 -12.20 -21.56 4.59
CA ALA A 422 -13.15 -20.55 4.14
C ALA A 422 -12.89 -19.18 4.78
N VAL A 423 -13.27 -18.12 4.08
CA VAL A 423 -13.23 -16.74 4.57
C VAL A 423 -14.56 -16.04 4.36
N TYR A 424 -14.92 -15.17 5.30
CA TYR A 424 -16.09 -14.31 5.17
C TYR A 424 -15.66 -12.90 4.76
N ILE A 425 -16.37 -12.29 3.82
CA ILE A 425 -16.10 -10.96 3.30
C ILE A 425 -17.35 -10.10 3.43
N GLY A 426 -17.24 -8.91 4.03
CA GLY A 426 -18.37 -8.00 4.18
C GLY A 426 -17.96 -6.58 4.54
N ASP A 427 -18.92 -5.65 4.58
CA ASP A 427 -18.67 -4.21 4.78
C ASP A 427 -19.18 -3.67 6.12
N SER A 428 -19.75 -4.52 6.98
CA SER A 428 -20.42 -4.05 8.20
C SER A 428 -19.97 -4.72 9.50
N ASP A 429 -20.36 -4.13 10.63
CA ASP A 429 -20.25 -4.73 11.96
C ASP A 429 -20.98 -6.08 12.04
N VAL A 430 -22.10 -6.21 11.33
CA VAL A 430 -22.86 -7.47 11.24
C VAL A 430 -22.01 -8.57 10.60
N ASP A 431 -21.22 -8.24 9.59
CA ASP A 431 -20.34 -9.19 8.90
C ASP A 431 -19.17 -9.61 9.77
N VAL A 432 -18.54 -8.66 10.48
CA VAL A 432 -17.48 -8.95 11.45
C VAL A 432 -18.00 -9.90 12.54
N MET A 433 -19.20 -9.64 13.07
CA MET A 433 -19.84 -10.53 14.04
C MET A 433 -20.23 -11.89 13.42
N THR A 434 -20.68 -11.92 12.16
CA THR A 434 -21.06 -13.15 11.45
C THR A 434 -19.85 -14.06 11.29
N ALA A 435 -18.72 -13.51 10.82
CA ALA A 435 -17.46 -14.23 10.67
C ALA A 435 -16.99 -14.80 12.02
N LYS A 436 -17.00 -13.96 13.07
CA LYS A 436 -16.64 -14.37 14.44
C LYS A 436 -17.54 -15.49 14.95
N ASN A 437 -18.86 -15.35 14.86
CA ASN A 437 -19.82 -16.34 15.33
C ASN A 437 -19.78 -17.63 14.50
N SER A 438 -19.29 -17.56 13.27
CA SER A 438 -19.07 -18.71 12.39
C SER A 438 -17.69 -19.33 12.56
N GLY A 439 -16.80 -18.76 13.38
CA GLY A 439 -15.44 -19.25 13.59
C GLY A 439 -14.54 -19.10 12.35
N MET A 440 -14.73 -18.05 11.55
CA MET A 440 -14.03 -17.80 10.30
C MET A 440 -13.25 -16.49 10.32
N PRO A 441 -12.15 -16.37 9.55
CA PRO A 441 -11.53 -15.08 9.29
C PRO A 441 -12.50 -14.15 8.55
N CYS A 442 -12.36 -12.84 8.80
CA CYS A 442 -13.16 -11.80 8.17
C CYS A 442 -12.25 -10.86 7.38
N ILE A 443 -12.58 -10.63 6.10
CA ILE A 443 -12.03 -9.54 5.30
C ILE A 443 -13.08 -8.44 5.24
N SER A 444 -12.80 -7.27 5.80
CA SER A 444 -13.70 -6.13 5.78
C SER A 444 -13.41 -5.21 4.60
N VAL A 445 -14.42 -4.84 3.82
CA VAL A 445 -14.26 -4.02 2.62
C VAL A 445 -14.56 -2.54 2.90
N LEU A 446 -13.77 -1.63 2.32
CA LEU A 446 -13.85 -0.19 2.61
C LEU A 446 -14.67 0.63 1.59
N TRP A 447 -15.22 -0.01 0.55
CA TRP A 447 -16.07 0.65 -0.45
C TRP A 447 -17.58 0.55 -0.15
N GLY A 448 -17.94 -0.12 0.94
CA GLY A 448 -19.32 -0.38 1.34
C GLY A 448 -19.96 0.71 2.21
N PHE A 449 -20.79 0.29 3.17
CA PHE A 449 -21.64 1.19 3.96
C PHE A 449 -21.03 1.62 5.30
N ARG A 450 -19.87 1.08 5.70
CA ARG A 450 -19.16 1.49 6.92
C ARG A 450 -17.77 2.00 6.61
N ASP A 451 -17.38 3.00 7.40
CA ASP A 451 -16.09 3.63 7.28
C ASP A 451 -15.03 2.87 8.08
N HIS A 452 -13.77 3.09 7.73
CA HIS A 452 -12.60 2.42 8.30
C HIS A 452 -12.61 2.39 9.85
N ASP A 453 -12.77 3.54 10.50
CA ASP A 453 -12.69 3.65 11.96
C ASP A 453 -13.84 2.93 12.66
N PHE A 454 -15.02 2.90 12.03
CA PHE A 454 -16.17 2.17 12.53
C PHE A 454 -15.90 0.67 12.52
N LEU A 455 -15.37 0.13 11.43
CA LEU A 455 -15.06 -1.30 11.29
C LEU A 455 -13.98 -1.74 12.29
N LEU A 456 -12.93 -0.93 12.48
CA LEU A 456 -11.90 -1.18 13.50
C LEU A 456 -12.49 -1.23 14.92
N ALA A 457 -13.34 -0.27 15.26
CA ALA A 457 -13.99 -0.23 16.57
C ALA A 457 -14.88 -1.46 16.84
N HIS A 458 -15.35 -2.14 15.80
CA HIS A 458 -16.19 -3.34 15.88
C HIS A 458 -15.41 -4.65 15.68
N GLY A 459 -14.08 -4.60 15.64
CA GLY A 459 -13.21 -5.78 15.66
C GLY A 459 -12.76 -6.28 14.29
N ALA A 460 -12.90 -5.48 13.22
CA ALA A 460 -12.26 -5.78 11.95
C ALA A 460 -10.74 -5.77 12.13
N SER A 461 -10.06 -6.77 11.58
CA SER A 461 -8.59 -6.93 11.66
C SER A 461 -7.91 -6.96 10.29
N ILE A 462 -8.66 -7.27 9.24
CA ILE A 462 -8.21 -7.29 7.85
C ILE A 462 -9.15 -6.35 7.10
N LEU A 463 -8.59 -5.31 6.49
CA LEU A 463 -9.35 -4.32 5.72
C LEU A 463 -8.77 -4.19 4.31
N VAL A 464 -9.64 -4.13 3.31
CA VAL A 464 -9.26 -3.98 1.90
C VAL A 464 -10.00 -2.81 1.25
N SER A 465 -9.30 -2.07 0.39
CA SER A 465 -9.83 -0.88 -0.29
C SER A 465 -10.23 -1.10 -1.74
N SER A 466 -9.92 -2.26 -2.33
CA SER A 466 -10.45 -2.68 -3.64
C SER A 466 -10.69 -4.19 -3.74
N PRO A 467 -11.65 -4.66 -4.56
CA PRO A 467 -11.93 -6.09 -4.74
C PRO A 467 -10.69 -6.90 -5.16
N LEU A 468 -9.83 -6.35 -6.02
CA LEU A 468 -8.60 -7.02 -6.47
C LEU A 468 -7.56 -7.25 -5.35
N GLN A 469 -7.76 -6.73 -4.14
CA GLN A 469 -6.93 -7.07 -2.98
C GLN A 469 -7.33 -8.39 -2.31
N ILE A 470 -8.46 -8.99 -2.70
CA ILE A 470 -8.95 -10.28 -2.20
C ILE A 470 -8.27 -11.46 -2.92
N LEU A 471 -7.75 -11.22 -4.13
CA LEU A 471 -6.94 -12.16 -4.92
C LEU A 471 -5.51 -12.30 -4.38
#